data_AF-A0A7S1RPC5-F1
#
_entry.id   AF-A0A7S1RPC5-F1
#
_cell.length_a   1.000
_cell.length_b   1.000
_cell.length_c   1.000
_cell.angle_alpha   90.00
_cell.angle_beta   90.00
_cell.angle_gamma   90.00
#
_symmetry.space_group_name_H-M   'P 1'
#
loop_
_entity.id
_entity.type
_entity.pdbx_description
1 polymer ?
#
loop_
_entity_poly.entity_id
_entity_poly.type
_entity_poly.pdbx_seq_one_letter_code
_entity_poly.pdbx_strand_id
1 'polypeptide(L)'
;CNITPMITVLTFVDFAICRVVYAYLLVYAEGRKPDMGGEYWVQQLHHLQEGLIIYIFVMTGVILDRGSRPAQSYAGIVAALALLYQVVSYNRFFHRFHWKTMPLKDVKNDHRHEKRPPTRRTYDQPELTDPGEEAQDESHSMHDSNSSLGSGGVVRKQHEASPGIGSMLRATCC
;
A
#
# COMPACT_ATOMS: atom_id res chain seq x y z
N CYS A 1 -18.73 15.64 9.25
CA CYS A 1 -18.49 17.00 8.68
C CYS A 1 -19.64 18.00 8.91
N ASN A 2 -20.87 17.56 9.23
CA ASN A 2 -22.03 18.46 9.27
C ASN A 2 -22.16 19.35 10.52
N ILE A 3 -21.45 19.07 11.61
CA ILE A 3 -21.63 19.80 12.89
C ILE A 3 -20.63 20.97 13.03
N THR A 4 -19.38 20.76 12.62
CA THR A 4 -18.33 21.79 12.73
C THR A 4 -17.47 21.79 11.47
N PRO A 5 -17.75 22.63 10.47
CA PRO A 5 -16.99 22.65 9.21
C PRO A 5 -15.54 23.10 9.39
N MET A 6 -15.21 23.80 10.49
CA MET A 6 -13.82 24.21 10.76
C MET A 6 -12.88 23.02 11.01
N ILE A 7 -13.38 21.90 11.52
CA ILE A 7 -12.52 20.73 11.76
C ILE A 7 -11.98 20.15 10.46
N THR A 8 -12.74 20.24 9.34
CA THR A 8 -12.30 19.65 8.07
C THR A 8 -11.11 20.40 7.49
N VAL A 9 -11.09 21.73 7.65
CA VAL A 9 -9.97 22.58 7.22
C VAL A 9 -8.72 22.22 8.00
N LEU A 10 -8.83 22.09 9.32
CA LEU A 10 -7.71 21.69 10.18
C LEU A 10 -7.17 20.30 9.81
N THR A 11 -8.05 19.31 9.62
CA THR A 11 -7.62 17.96 9.21
C THR A 11 -6.97 17.95 7.84
N PHE A 12 -7.41 18.79 6.91
CA PHE A 12 -6.81 18.88 5.58
C PHE A 12 -5.37 19.40 5.63
N VAL A 13 -5.15 20.45 6.44
CA VAL A 13 -3.80 21.00 6.65
C VAL A 13 -2.90 19.97 7.35
N ASP A 14 -3.42 19.28 8.37
CA ASP A 14 -2.68 18.23 9.08
C ASP A 14 -2.26 17.09 8.13
N PHE A 15 -3.19 16.57 7.31
CA PHE A 15 -2.87 15.55 6.32
C PHE A 15 -1.83 16.03 5.28
N ALA A 16 -1.88 17.31 4.88
CA ALA A 16 -0.89 17.87 3.96
C ALA A 16 0.50 17.92 4.60
N ILE A 17 0.60 18.34 5.86
CA ILE A 17 1.87 18.38 6.60
C ILE A 17 2.40 16.96 6.81
N CYS A 18 1.58 16.04 7.31
CA CYS A 18 1.94 14.63 7.48
C CYS A 18 2.45 14.02 6.17
N ARG A 19 1.79 14.31 5.05
CA ARG A 19 2.23 13.80 3.73
C ARG A 19 3.64 14.26 3.38
N VAL A 20 3.96 15.54 3.59
CA VAL A 20 5.29 16.08 3.30
C VAL A 20 6.34 15.50 4.24
N VAL A 21 6.04 15.47 5.54
CA VAL A 21 6.96 15.00 6.58
C VAL A 21 7.24 13.50 6.42
N TYR A 22 6.21 12.65 6.33
CA TYR A 22 6.41 11.21 6.16
C TYR A 22 7.08 10.86 4.83
N ALA A 23 6.79 11.59 3.74
CA ALA A 23 7.50 11.39 2.48
C ALA A 23 9.00 11.69 2.62
N TYR A 24 9.36 12.74 3.38
CA TYR A 24 10.76 13.07 3.65
C TYR A 24 11.43 12.00 4.53
N LEU A 25 10.80 11.59 5.64
CA LEU A 25 11.36 10.57 6.53
C LEU A 25 11.58 9.24 5.81
N LEU A 26 10.62 8.84 4.97
CA LEU A 26 10.69 7.57 4.23
C LEU A 26 11.83 7.54 3.21
N VAL A 27 12.19 8.68 2.62
CA VAL A 27 13.28 8.77 1.62
C VAL A 27 14.66 8.92 2.28
N TYR A 28 14.77 9.74 3.33
CA TYR A 28 16.08 10.16 3.86
C TYR A 28 16.45 9.56 5.21
N ALA A 29 15.48 9.18 6.05
CA ALA A 29 15.73 8.76 7.43
C ALA A 29 15.52 7.26 7.67
N GLU A 30 14.65 6.61 6.90
CA GLU A 30 14.34 5.19 7.09
C GLU A 30 15.27 4.28 6.26
N GLY A 31 15.98 3.39 6.95
CA GLY A 31 16.74 2.31 6.32
C GLY A 31 15.84 1.22 5.75
N ARG A 32 16.34 0.45 4.77
CA ARG A 32 15.60 -0.63 4.12
C ARG A 32 15.30 -1.77 5.10
N LYS A 33 14.07 -1.80 5.62
CA LYS A 33 13.53 -2.93 6.38
C LYS A 33 12.81 -3.88 5.42
N PRO A 34 12.71 -5.18 5.74
CA PRO A 34 11.92 -6.11 4.94
C PRO A 34 10.45 -5.64 4.88
N ASP A 35 9.97 -5.36 3.67
CA ASP A 35 8.63 -4.83 3.43
C ASP A 35 7.55 -5.88 3.72
N MET A 36 6.52 -5.53 4.51
CA MET A 36 5.39 -6.43 4.79
C MET A 36 4.30 -6.40 3.69
N GLY A 37 4.68 -6.11 2.44
CA GLY A 37 3.85 -6.35 1.25
C GLY A 37 2.44 -5.73 1.22
N GLY A 38 2.20 -4.66 1.98
CA GLY A 38 0.90 -3.98 2.03
C GLY A 38 -0.07 -4.48 3.11
N GLU A 39 0.37 -5.32 4.04
CA GLU A 39 -0.45 -5.73 5.20
C GLU A 39 -0.98 -4.51 5.99
N TYR A 40 -0.13 -3.51 6.20
CA TYR A 40 -0.53 -2.27 6.85
C TYR A 40 -1.66 -1.55 6.12
N TRP A 41 -1.67 -1.55 4.79
CA TRP A 41 -2.74 -0.90 4.02
C TRP A 41 -4.10 -1.55 4.31
N VAL A 42 -4.14 -2.88 4.35
CA VAL A 42 -5.36 -3.61 4.68
C VAL A 42 -5.80 -3.35 6.12
N GLN A 43 -4.86 -3.30 7.05
CA GLN A 43 -5.15 -2.94 8.44
C GLN A 43 -5.76 -1.52 8.56
N GLN A 44 -5.24 -0.54 7.82
CA GLN A 44 -5.82 0.80 7.81
C GLN A 44 -7.24 0.82 7.21
N LEU A 45 -7.51 0.02 6.18
CA LEU A 45 -8.86 -0.13 5.63
C LEU A 45 -9.84 -0.70 6.67
N HIS A 46 -9.40 -1.65 7.52
CA HIS A 46 -10.22 -2.17 8.60
C HIS A 46 -10.58 -1.08 9.61
N HIS A 47 -9.60 -0.33 10.10
CA HIS A 47 -9.85 0.77 11.04
C HIS A 47 -10.74 1.86 10.43
N LEU A 48 -10.60 2.17 9.14
CA LEU A 48 -11.46 3.13 8.44
C LEU A 48 -12.91 2.66 8.42
N GLN A 49 -13.14 1.38 8.10
CA GLN A 49 -14.47 0.79 8.09
C GLN A 49 -15.12 0.81 9.49
N GLU A 50 -14.37 0.46 10.54
CA GLU A 50 -14.81 0.53 11.93
C GLU A 50 -15.16 1.97 12.34
N GLY A 51 -14.30 2.93 11.99
CA GLY A 51 -14.54 4.36 12.21
C GLY A 51 -15.79 4.87 11.50
N LEU A 52 -16.07 4.36 10.29
CA LEU A 52 -17.26 4.73 9.53
C LEU A 52 -18.54 4.18 10.16
N ILE A 53 -18.51 2.96 10.72
CA ILE A 53 -19.63 2.40 11.48
C ILE A 53 -19.93 3.27 12.71
N ILE A 54 -18.90 3.64 13.48
CA ILE A 54 -19.04 4.52 14.64
C ILE A 54 -19.62 5.88 14.21
N TYR A 55 -19.13 6.44 13.11
CA TYR A 55 -19.63 7.71 12.57
C TYR A 55 -21.12 7.65 12.21
N ILE A 56 -21.57 6.63 11.49
CA ILE A 56 -22.99 6.46 11.14
C ILE A 56 -23.84 6.29 12.40
N PHE A 57 -23.37 5.49 13.36
CA PHE A 57 -24.08 5.27 14.62
C PHE A 57 -24.27 6.58 15.40
N VAL A 58 -23.19 7.34 15.59
CA VAL A 58 -23.24 8.64 16.28
C VAL A 58 -24.14 9.61 15.53
N MET A 59 -24.05 9.69 14.20
CA MET A 59 -24.90 10.59 13.42
C MET A 59 -26.38 10.21 13.48
N THR A 60 -26.70 8.91 13.50
CA THR A 60 -28.08 8.44 13.67
C THR A 60 -28.61 8.89 15.03
N GLY A 61 -27.84 8.71 16.10
CA GLY A 61 -28.20 9.19 17.44
C GLY A 61 -28.43 10.70 17.50
N VAL A 62 -27.53 11.48 16.90
CA VAL A 62 -27.63 12.95 16.83
C VAL A 62 -28.88 13.42 16.08
N ILE A 63 -29.24 12.75 14.97
CA ILE A 63 -30.42 13.11 14.17
C ILE A 63 -31.71 12.79 14.95
N LEU A 64 -31.75 11.68 15.68
CA LEU A 64 -32.90 11.30 16.50
C LEU A 64 -33.10 12.25 17.68
N ASP A 65 -32.02 12.64 18.36
CA ASP A 65 -32.08 13.58 19.50
C ASP A 65 -32.54 14.98 19.07
N ARG A 66 -32.12 15.45 17.88
CA ARG A 66 -32.49 16.77 17.34
C ARG A 66 -33.83 16.78 16.60
N GLY A 67 -34.43 15.62 16.34
CA GLY A 67 -35.64 15.47 15.55
C GLY A 67 -36.91 15.80 16.32
N SER A 68 -37.17 17.08 16.62
CA SER A 68 -38.39 17.50 17.33
C SER A 68 -39.66 17.39 16.47
N ARG A 69 -39.53 17.14 15.16
CA ARG A 69 -40.65 17.04 14.21
C ARG A 69 -40.77 15.61 13.67
N PRO A 70 -42.00 15.08 13.54
CA PRO A 70 -42.22 13.72 12.99
C PRO A 70 -41.69 13.56 11.56
N ALA A 71 -41.60 14.64 10.78
CA ALA A 71 -41.00 14.63 9.44
C ALA A 71 -39.47 14.40 9.44
N GLN A 72 -38.78 14.69 10.55
CA GLN A 72 -37.33 14.48 10.67
C GLN A 72 -36.98 13.07 11.18
N SER A 73 -37.94 12.36 11.77
CA SER A 73 -37.77 10.97 12.21
C SER A 73 -37.45 10.02 11.04
N TYR A 74 -37.94 10.31 9.82
CA TYR A 74 -37.62 9.52 8.62
C TYR A 74 -36.13 9.56 8.25
N ALA A 75 -35.44 10.68 8.49
CA ALA A 75 -34.01 10.78 8.23
C ALA A 75 -33.18 9.87 9.14
N GLY A 76 -33.61 9.69 10.40
CA GLY A 76 -33.00 8.72 11.32
C GLY A 76 -33.18 7.28 10.86
N ILE A 77 -34.37 6.93 10.32
CA ILE A 77 -34.64 5.58 9.78
C ILE A 77 -33.75 5.31 8.56
N VAL A 78 -33.62 6.28 7.65
CA VAL A 78 -32.73 6.16 6.47
C VAL A 78 -31.27 6.00 6.89
N ALA A 79 -30.82 6.74 7.90
CA ALA A 79 -29.47 6.59 8.45
C ALA A 79 -29.25 5.20 9.08
N ALA A 80 -30.25 4.66 9.79
CA ALA A 80 -30.20 3.31 10.33
C ALA A 80 -30.15 2.22 9.23
N LEU A 81 -30.87 2.41 8.12
CA LEU A 81 -30.78 1.52 6.96
C LEU A 81 -29.38 1.56 6.31
N ALA A 82 -28.76 2.73 6.25
CA ALA A 82 -27.38 2.87 5.78
C ALA A 82 -26.39 2.13 6.68
N LEU A 83 -26.61 2.12 8.01
CA LEU A 83 -25.81 1.32 8.95
C LEU A 83 -25.91 -0.17 8.64
N LEU A 84 -27.13 -0.68 8.38
CA LEU A 84 -27.33 -2.08 8.03
C LEU A 84 -26.59 -2.44 6.73
N TYR A 85 -26.67 -1.60 5.71
CA TYR A 85 -25.90 -1.77 4.48
C TYR A 85 -24.39 -1.80 4.75
N GLN A 86 -23.90 -0.91 5.63
CA GLN A 86 -22.48 -0.84 5.97
C GLN A 86 -21.98 -2.13 6.63
N VAL A 87 -22.76 -2.72 7.53
CA VAL A 87 -22.42 -4.00 8.19
C VAL A 87 -22.37 -5.15 7.18
N VAL A 88 -23.32 -5.20 6.24
CA VAL A 88 -23.30 -6.22 5.18
C VAL A 88 -22.07 -6.04 4.28
N SER A 89 -21.75 -4.79 3.92
CA SER A 89 -20.55 -4.47 3.14
C SER A 89 -19.26 -4.84 3.87
N TYR A 90 -19.20 -4.59 5.19
CA TYR A 90 -18.08 -4.98 6.05
C TYR A 90 -17.88 -6.50 6.03
N ASN A 91 -18.94 -7.28 6.30
CA ASN A 91 -18.86 -8.73 6.26
C ASN A 91 -18.41 -9.27 4.89
N ARG A 92 -18.94 -8.68 3.81
CA ARG A 92 -18.53 -9.02 2.44
C ARG A 92 -17.05 -8.72 2.18
N PHE A 93 -16.54 -7.60 2.70
CA PHE A 93 -15.13 -7.23 2.56
C PHE A 93 -14.21 -8.29 3.22
N PHE A 94 -14.53 -8.72 4.43
CA PHE A 94 -13.74 -9.74 5.14
C PHE A 94 -13.76 -11.11 4.47
N HIS A 95 -14.90 -11.53 3.93
CA HIS A 95 -15.05 -12.89 3.43
C HIS A 95 -14.63 -13.06 1.96
N ARG A 96 -14.66 -11.98 1.17
CA ARG A 96 -14.37 -12.07 -0.26
C ARG A 96 -12.91 -11.76 -0.61
N PHE A 97 -12.25 -10.91 0.16
CA PHE A 97 -10.89 -10.47 -0.15
C PHE A 97 -9.85 -11.38 0.52
N HIS A 98 -9.27 -12.29 -0.27
CA HIS A 98 -8.13 -13.11 0.13
C HIS A 98 -6.84 -12.30 0.00
N TRP A 99 -6.50 -11.53 1.05
CA TRP A 99 -5.29 -10.71 1.06
C TRP A 99 -4.12 -11.36 1.80
N LYS A 100 -4.40 -12.29 2.73
CA LYS A 100 -3.36 -13.02 3.49
C LYS A 100 -2.78 -14.19 2.72
N THR A 101 -3.59 -14.84 1.89
CA THR A 101 -3.21 -16.05 1.19
C THR A 101 -3.19 -15.78 -0.31
N MET A 102 -2.00 -15.87 -0.89
CA MET A 102 -1.87 -15.85 -2.35
C MET A 102 -2.36 -17.20 -2.89
N PRO A 103 -3.41 -17.23 -3.73
CA PRO A 103 -3.90 -18.48 -4.28
C PRO A 103 -2.85 -19.09 -5.22
N LEU A 104 -2.54 -20.37 -5.02
CA LEU A 104 -1.49 -21.08 -5.76
C LEU A 104 -1.68 -21.08 -7.29
N LYS A 105 -2.93 -20.93 -7.74
CA LYS A 105 -3.26 -20.83 -9.16
C LYS A 105 -2.59 -19.60 -9.82
N ASP A 106 -2.50 -18.50 -9.09
CA ASP A 106 -1.92 -17.26 -9.60
C ASP A 106 -0.39 -17.36 -9.63
N VAL A 107 0.21 -18.06 -8.67
CA VAL A 107 1.66 -18.33 -8.63
C VAL A 107 2.10 -19.22 -9.80
N LYS A 108 1.31 -20.23 -10.16
CA LYS A 108 1.68 -21.23 -11.18
C LYS A 108 1.70 -20.64 -12.60
N ASN A 109 0.89 -19.61 -12.86
CA ASN A 109 0.76 -18.99 -14.18
C ASN A 109 1.79 -17.88 -14.43
N ASP A 110 2.66 -17.58 -13.46
CA ASP A 110 3.67 -16.56 -13.62
C ASP A 110 4.89 -17.11 -14.39
N HIS A 111 4.77 -17.11 -15.72
CA HIS A 111 5.85 -17.52 -16.63
C HIS A 111 6.93 -16.44 -16.80
N ARG A 112 6.85 -15.30 -16.11
CA ARG A 112 7.77 -14.16 -16.30
C ARG A 112 8.93 -14.14 -15.30
N HIS A 113 8.94 -15.01 -14.29
CA HIS A 113 10.02 -15.08 -13.33
C HIS A 113 11.03 -16.16 -13.69
N GLU A 114 12.16 -15.74 -14.28
CA GLU A 114 13.40 -16.50 -14.17
C GLU A 114 13.71 -16.69 -12.68
N LYS A 115 13.69 -17.94 -12.22
CA LYS A 115 14.02 -18.27 -10.83
C LYS A 115 15.46 -17.84 -10.60
N ARG A 116 15.65 -16.81 -9.78
CA ARG A 116 16.98 -16.40 -9.32
C ARG A 116 17.63 -17.64 -8.66
N PRO A 117 18.87 -18.02 -9.04
CA PRO A 117 19.51 -19.18 -8.44
C PRO A 117 19.64 -18.96 -6.93
N PRO A 118 19.31 -19.97 -6.10
CA PRO A 118 19.40 -19.84 -4.66
C PRO A 118 20.86 -19.56 -4.28
N THR A 119 21.11 -18.36 -3.76
CA THR A 119 22.43 -17.98 -3.25
C THR A 119 22.42 -18.21 -1.75
N ARG A 120 23.44 -18.92 -1.21
CA ARG A 120 23.57 -19.27 0.22
C ARG A 120 23.52 -18.04 1.15
N ARG A 121 23.82 -16.85 0.62
CA ARG A 121 23.76 -15.55 1.30
C ARG A 121 22.35 -14.93 1.45
N THR A 122 21.28 -15.61 1.03
CA THR A 122 19.92 -15.02 1.05
C THR A 122 19.27 -15.07 2.44
N TYR A 123 19.68 -16.02 3.28
CA TYR A 123 19.30 -16.12 4.69
C TYR A 123 20.52 -16.60 5.47
N ASP A 124 21.15 -15.69 6.20
CA ASP A 124 22.25 -16.03 7.09
C ASP A 124 21.72 -16.02 8.53
N GLN A 125 21.95 -17.11 9.24
CA GLN A 125 21.55 -17.23 10.63
C GLN A 125 22.79 -16.96 11.49
N PRO A 126 22.87 -15.78 12.14
CA PRO A 126 24.11 -15.35 12.78
C PRO A 126 24.56 -16.29 13.90
N GLU A 127 23.62 -16.99 14.56
CA GLU A 127 23.93 -17.95 15.62
C GLU A 127 24.53 -19.28 15.14
N LEU A 128 24.51 -19.55 13.83
CA LEU A 128 25.03 -20.79 13.24
C LEU A 128 26.43 -20.65 12.61
N THR A 129 27.04 -19.47 12.73
CA THR A 129 28.37 -19.23 12.17
C THR A 129 29.39 -20.07 12.96
N ASP A 130 30.06 -21.00 12.29
CA ASP A 130 31.09 -21.80 12.91
C ASP A 130 32.26 -20.88 13.33
N PRO A 131 32.80 -21.00 14.55
CA PRO A 131 33.82 -20.08 15.10
C PRO A 131 35.17 -20.07 14.34
N GLY A 132 35.28 -20.76 13.22
CA GLY A 132 36.46 -20.79 12.33
C GLY A 132 36.29 -20.09 10.98
N GLU A 133 35.06 -19.73 10.54
CA GLU A 133 34.84 -19.11 9.22
C GLU A 133 34.92 -17.56 9.25
N GLU A 134 34.79 -16.92 10.41
CA GLU A 134 34.91 -15.45 10.57
C GLU A 134 36.28 -14.91 10.10
N ALA A 135 37.34 -15.71 10.24
CA ALA A 135 38.70 -15.30 9.87
C ALA A 135 38.97 -15.29 8.35
N GLN A 136 38.16 -15.97 7.53
CA GLN A 136 38.35 -16.02 6.08
C GLN A 136 37.56 -14.91 5.35
N ASP A 137 36.38 -14.52 5.85
CA ASP A 137 35.54 -13.51 5.18
C ASP A 137 36.05 -12.06 5.36
N GLU A 138 36.80 -11.76 6.44
CA GLU A 138 37.53 -10.48 6.56
C GLU A 138 38.61 -10.34 5.46
N SER A 139 39.25 -11.44 5.05
CA SER A 139 40.27 -11.40 3.99
C SER A 139 39.67 -11.28 2.58
N HIS A 140 38.44 -11.74 2.36
CA HIS A 140 37.77 -11.69 1.05
C HIS A 140 37.07 -10.34 0.80
N SER A 141 36.46 -9.73 1.82
CA SER A 141 35.81 -8.41 1.70
C SER A 141 36.77 -7.25 1.41
N MET A 142 38.05 -7.39 1.77
CA MET A 142 39.09 -6.40 1.46
C MET A 142 39.53 -6.41 -0.02
N HIS A 143 39.30 -7.50 -0.76
CA HIS A 143 39.73 -7.64 -2.16
C HIS A 143 38.70 -7.14 -3.19
N ASP A 144 37.42 -7.05 -2.83
CA ASP A 144 36.35 -6.51 -3.69
C ASP A 144 36.24 -4.98 -3.65
N SER A 145 36.84 -4.34 -2.64
CA SER A 145 36.85 -2.87 -2.52
C SER A 145 37.69 -2.20 -3.62
N ASN A 146 38.63 -2.91 -4.25
CA ASN A 146 39.49 -2.38 -5.32
C ASN A 146 38.97 -2.63 -6.75
N SER A 147 37.93 -3.46 -6.95
CA SER A 147 37.42 -3.79 -8.29
C SER A 147 36.28 -2.88 -8.75
N SER A 148 35.72 -2.04 -7.87
CA SER A 148 34.60 -1.13 -8.20
C SER A 148 35.01 0.26 -8.74
N LEU A 149 36.32 0.56 -8.84
CA LEU A 149 36.83 1.82 -9.42
C LEU A 149 37.16 1.73 -10.93
N GLY A 150 36.91 0.59 -11.58
CA GLY A 150 37.35 0.34 -12.95
C GLY A 150 36.32 -0.33 -13.86
N SER A 151 35.08 0.18 -13.94
CA SER A 151 34.20 -0.19 -15.07
C SER A 151 33.15 0.88 -15.36
N GLY A 152 33.63 2.04 -15.81
CA GLY A 152 32.83 2.99 -16.61
C GLY A 152 32.59 2.43 -18.01
N GLY A 153 31.84 1.33 -18.10
CA GLY A 153 31.40 0.74 -19.36
C GLY A 153 30.12 1.42 -19.84
N VAL A 154 30.29 2.47 -20.65
CA VAL A 154 29.19 3.08 -21.44
C VAL A 154 28.68 2.03 -22.44
N VAL A 155 27.67 1.25 -22.07
CA VAL A 155 26.92 0.42 -23.01
C VAL A 155 25.92 1.32 -23.73
N ARG A 156 26.41 1.95 -24.80
CA ARG A 156 25.64 2.68 -25.80
C ARG A 156 24.84 1.66 -26.62
N LYS A 157 23.60 1.37 -26.21
CA LYS A 157 22.64 0.68 -27.09
C LYS A 157 22.26 1.63 -28.23
N GLN A 158 22.93 1.50 -29.37
CA GLN A 158 22.37 1.90 -30.65
C GLN A 158 21.23 0.93 -30.96
N HIS A 159 20.00 1.44 -30.97
CA HIS A 159 18.93 0.81 -31.73
C HIS A 159 18.41 1.83 -32.72
N GLU A 160 18.51 1.44 -33.97
CA GLU A 160 18.22 2.19 -35.16
C GLU A 160 16.78 2.73 -35.17
N ALA A 161 16.66 3.95 -35.67
CA ALA A 161 15.42 4.52 -36.12
C ALA A 161 14.98 3.80 -37.41
N SER A 162 13.69 3.47 -37.51
CA SER A 162 13.00 3.42 -38.79
C SER A 162 11.58 3.97 -38.64
N PRO A 163 11.14 4.91 -39.51
CA PRO A 163 9.86 5.61 -39.41
C PRO A 163 8.78 4.97 -40.29
N GLY A 164 7.53 4.99 -39.80
CA GLY A 164 6.30 4.92 -40.59
C GLY A 164 5.17 5.44 -39.69
N ILE A 165 4.64 6.65 -39.86
CA ILE A 165 3.82 7.22 -40.95
C ILE A 165 2.55 6.42 -41.23
N GLY A 166 1.41 7.04 -40.89
CA GLY A 166 0.03 6.67 -41.23
C GLY A 166 -0.63 5.80 -40.16
N SER A 167 -1.77 6.10 -39.55
CA SER A 167 -2.92 6.98 -39.88
C SER A 167 -3.75 7.08 -38.59
N MET A 168 -3.99 8.24 -37.99
CA MET A 168 -5.06 9.20 -38.31
C MET A 168 -6.44 8.58 -38.64
N LEU A 169 -7.45 9.04 -37.89
CA LEU A 169 -8.91 8.92 -38.06
C LEU A 169 -9.64 7.65 -37.58
N ARG A 170 -10.35 7.78 -36.45
CA ARG A 170 -11.84 7.86 -36.32
C ARG A 170 -12.20 7.71 -34.82
N ALA A 171 -12.68 8.75 -34.15
CA ALA A 171 -14.06 9.27 -34.14
C ALA A 171 -15.00 8.52 -33.18
N THR A 172 -15.59 9.33 -32.28
CA THR A 172 -17.01 9.32 -31.80
C THR A 172 -17.53 8.21 -30.88
N CYS A 173 -18.09 8.70 -29.75
CA CYS A 173 -19.37 8.34 -29.10
C CYS A 173 -19.81 6.87 -29.02
N CYS A 174 -20.02 6.40 -27.80
CA CYS A 174 -21.32 6.40 -27.13
C CYS A 174 -21.11 6.43 -25.61
#